data_AF-A0AAW0XFT8-F1
#
_entry.id   AF-A0AAW0XFT8-F1
#
_cell.length_a   1.000
_cell.length_b   1.000
_cell.length_c   1.000
_cell.angle_alpha   90.00
_cell.angle_beta   90.00
_cell.angle_gamma   90.00
#
_symmetry.space_group_name_H-M   'P 1'
#
loop_
_entity.id
_entity.type
_entity.pdbx_description
1 polymer ?
#
loop_
_entity_poly.entity_id
_entity_poly.type
_entity_poly.pdbx_seq_one_letter_code
_entity_poly.pdbx_strand_id
1 'polypeptide(L)'
;MLAVLSSTLPESCTRPYLIILVVLEQSERLRDSDANILPVLCRLQELTQDINIIVIFLSSLPIEKFRAATGFMEPVVINFPQYTKDELVDILLKQRPSSHSVEFYKNYIKLVLSVFYLATKGLPELKHQVQLHFKAYCEPLEKGEADEHDIRLLWRNIEPQLKKSMSSVYLREVSSAQYERMQQLTETAPTDQSHFKSALTNKAKERSSSQLVGPKPFPLDRLLAIFYSIIDDKVTPTANIFSQISTLVTLRLVTQIGGNDQLDSPKYKCAVTLDFIRNVARMVSFDVVRYLYDYA
;
A
#
# COMPACT_ATOMS: atom_id res chain seq x y z
N MET A 1 8.11 8.29 17.50
CA MET A 1 7.44 8.63 18.76
C MET A 1 7.93 7.57 19.74
N LEU A 2 8.81 7.97 20.67
CA LEU A 2 9.59 7.08 21.52
C LEU A 2 8.69 6.17 22.36
N ALA A 3 8.64 4.87 22.05
CA ALA A 3 8.10 3.88 22.96
C ALA A 3 9.15 3.61 24.05
N VAL A 4 9.24 4.52 25.01
CA VAL A 4 9.94 4.23 26.27
C VAL A 4 9.10 3.16 26.95
N LEU A 5 9.61 1.92 27.01
CA LEU A 5 9.12 0.90 27.93
C LEU A 5 9.43 1.37 29.37
N SER A 6 8.68 2.38 29.82
CA SER A 6 8.73 2.94 31.16
C SER A 6 7.94 2.04 32.10
N SER A 7 8.53 0.90 32.47
CA SER A 7 8.30 0.38 33.81
C SER A 7 9.25 1.12 34.75
N THR A 8 8.74 2.21 35.35
CA THR A 8 9.24 2.83 36.59
C THR A 8 10.77 3.03 36.68
N LEU A 9 11.26 4.22 36.29
CA LEU A 9 12.55 4.70 36.77
C LEU A 9 12.34 5.46 38.09
N PRO A 10 12.65 4.88 39.27
CA PRO A 10 12.65 5.63 40.51
C PRO A 10 13.77 6.67 40.49
N GLU A 11 13.41 7.89 40.89
CA GLU A 11 14.34 8.99 41.16
C GLU A 11 15.42 8.50 42.15
N SER A 12 16.69 8.59 41.76
CA SER A 12 17.88 8.07 42.47
C SER A 12 18.25 6.61 42.14
N CYS A 13 18.76 6.35 40.93
CA CYS A 13 19.37 5.07 40.56
C CYS A 13 20.89 5.15 40.46
N THR A 14 21.55 5.43 41.58
CA THR A 14 22.95 5.03 41.82
C THR A 14 22.97 3.59 42.31
N ARG A 15 22.54 2.64 41.45
CA ARG A 15 22.78 1.21 41.69
C ARG A 15 23.89 0.75 40.74
N PRO A 16 25.00 0.16 41.21
CA PRO A 16 26.17 -0.18 40.39
C PRO A 16 25.93 -1.26 39.32
N TYR A 17 24.68 -1.70 39.10
CA TYR A 17 24.31 -2.77 38.17
C TYR A 17 23.06 -2.47 37.32
N LEU A 18 22.55 -1.22 37.31
CA LEU A 18 21.40 -0.88 36.47
C LEU A 18 21.84 -0.67 35.02
N ILE A 19 21.27 -1.45 34.09
CA ILE A 19 21.43 -1.26 32.64
C ILE A 19 20.15 -0.62 32.11
N ILE A 20 20.27 0.52 31.44
CA ILE A 20 19.17 1.22 30.78
C ILE A 20 19.16 0.84 29.30
N LEU A 21 18.02 0.32 28.82
CA LEU A 21 17.83 -0.03 27.42
C LEU A 21 16.98 1.04 26.72
N VAL A 22 17.51 1.62 25.65
CA VAL A 22 16.82 2.60 24.82
C VAL A 22 16.56 1.97 23.46
N VAL A 23 15.30 1.67 23.15
CA VAL A 23 14.90 1.08 21.86
C VAL A 23 14.32 2.18 20.97
N LEU A 24 14.93 2.36 19.79
CA LEU A 24 14.51 3.32 18.79
C LEU A 24 13.92 2.60 17.59
N GLU A 25 12.59 2.60 17.51
CA GLU A 25 11.85 2.09 16.35
C GLU A 25 11.92 3.03 15.15
N GLN A 26 11.92 2.48 13.93
CA GLN A 26 12.00 3.23 12.68
C GLN A 26 13.20 4.18 12.63
N SER A 27 14.37 3.68 13.05
CA SER A 27 15.56 4.51 13.19
C SER A 27 16.05 5.11 11.87
N GLU A 28 15.57 4.62 10.71
CA GLU A 28 15.83 5.22 9.39
C GLU A 28 15.50 6.72 9.31
N ARG A 29 14.58 7.21 10.14
CA ARG A 29 14.18 8.62 10.24
C ARG A 29 15.25 9.51 10.87
N LEU A 30 16.21 8.93 11.61
CA LEU A 30 17.34 9.69 12.17
C LEU A 30 18.23 10.30 11.08
N ARG A 31 18.17 9.79 9.85
CA ARG A 31 18.91 10.33 8.69
C ARG A 31 18.35 11.67 8.20
N ASP A 32 17.06 11.90 8.43
CA ASP A 32 16.38 13.15 8.09
C ASP A 32 16.48 14.18 9.24
N SER A 33 17.09 13.79 10.36
CA SER A 33 17.32 14.64 11.53
C SER A 33 18.73 15.26 11.49
N ASP A 34 19.09 16.07 12.49
CA ASP A 34 20.42 16.69 12.55
C ASP A 34 21.55 15.64 12.49
N ALA A 35 22.58 15.95 11.69
CA ALA A 35 23.66 15.02 11.36
C ALA A 35 24.47 14.51 12.57
N ASN A 36 24.36 15.17 13.72
CA ASN A 36 25.04 14.81 14.96
C ASN A 36 24.27 13.80 15.82
N ILE A 37 22.97 13.61 15.62
CA ILE A 37 22.13 12.80 16.51
C ILE A 37 22.55 11.33 16.47
N LEU A 38 22.66 10.75 15.28
CA LEU A 38 23.04 9.34 15.13
C LEU A 38 24.44 9.05 15.72
N PRO A 39 25.51 9.83 15.39
CA PRO A 39 26.81 9.67 16.04
C PRO A 39 26.77 9.75 17.56
N VAL A 40 26.00 10.68 18.13
CA VAL A 40 25.85 10.85 19.58
C VAL A 40 25.18 9.62 20.20
N LEU A 41 24.12 9.10 19.59
CA LEU A 41 23.41 7.93 20.09
C LEU A 41 24.28 6.67 20.05
N CYS A 42 25.10 6.50 19.01
CA CYS A 42 26.06 5.40 18.95
C CYS A 42 27.15 5.48 20.03
N ARG A 43 27.48 6.68 20.51
CA ARG A 43 28.49 6.93 21.56
C ARG A 43 27.87 7.23 22.93
N LEU A 44 26.57 7.02 23.11
CA LEU A 44 25.85 7.49 24.30
C LEU A 44 26.40 6.89 25.59
N GLN A 45 26.84 5.63 25.55
CA GLN A 45 27.51 4.95 26.66
C GLN A 45 28.80 5.67 27.09
N GLU A 46 29.61 6.15 26.15
CA GLU A 46 30.86 6.86 26.44
C GLU A 46 30.60 8.26 26.99
N LEU A 47 29.55 8.92 26.48
CA LEU A 47 29.19 10.29 26.87
C LEU A 47 28.57 10.37 28.27
N THR A 48 27.92 9.31 28.73
CA THR A 48 27.20 9.30 30.01
C THR A 48 28.01 8.77 31.19
N GLN A 49 29.19 8.16 30.94
CA GLN A 49 30.25 7.70 31.88
C GLN A 49 29.82 6.90 33.13
N ASP A 50 28.92 7.45 33.94
CA ASP A 50 28.41 6.89 35.20
C ASP A 50 27.14 6.05 35.02
N ILE A 51 26.58 5.98 33.80
CA ILE A 51 25.34 5.24 33.49
C ILE A 51 25.63 4.16 32.45
N ASN A 52 25.17 2.93 32.71
CA ASN A 52 25.23 1.84 31.74
C ASN A 52 23.99 1.86 30.84
N ILE A 53 24.15 2.29 29.58
CA ILE A 53 23.09 2.51 28.59
C ILE A 53 23.39 1.74 27.31
N ILE A 54 22.42 0.96 26.84
CA ILE A 54 22.47 0.29 25.55
C ILE A 54 21.38 0.88 24.64
N VAL A 55 21.79 1.37 23.47
CA VAL A 55 20.88 1.89 22.45
C VAL A 55 20.67 0.84 21.36
N ILE A 56 19.43 0.43 21.15
CA ILE A 56 19.02 -0.52 20.12
C ILE A 56 18.27 0.24 19.03
N PHE A 57 18.75 0.11 17.80
CA PHE A 57 18.12 0.71 16.63
C PHE A 57 17.37 -0.37 15.84
N LEU A 58 16.07 -0.16 15.61
CA LEU A 58 15.27 -1.01 14.75
C LEU A 58 14.99 -0.28 13.43
N SER A 59 15.50 -0.84 12.33
CA SER A 59 15.29 -0.29 10.99
C SER A 59 14.97 -1.38 9.97
N SER A 60 14.26 -0.99 8.93
CA SER A 60 14.09 -1.77 7.70
C SER A 60 15.24 -1.57 6.69
N LEU A 61 16.16 -0.64 6.97
CA LEU A 61 17.28 -0.31 6.08
C LEU A 61 18.59 -0.92 6.56
N PRO A 62 19.48 -1.29 5.63
CA PRO A 62 20.80 -1.78 5.98
C PRO A 62 21.70 -0.63 6.46
N ILE A 63 22.70 -0.93 7.29
CA ILE A 63 23.50 0.07 8.02
C ILE A 63 24.25 1.04 7.09
N GLU A 64 24.62 0.60 5.88
CA GLU A 64 25.34 1.42 4.91
C GLU A 64 24.52 2.63 4.47
N LYS A 65 23.18 2.55 4.57
CA LYS A 65 22.27 3.67 4.26
C LYS A 65 22.20 4.72 5.36
N PHE A 66 22.85 4.50 6.51
CA PHE A 66 22.95 5.44 7.63
C PHE A 66 24.24 6.27 7.61
N ARG A 67 25.19 5.98 6.72
CA ARG A 67 26.50 6.65 6.70
C ARG A 67 26.35 8.15 6.39
N ALA A 68 26.72 8.97 7.37
CA ALA A 68 26.88 10.43 7.24
C ALA A 68 28.29 10.77 6.74
N ALA A 69 28.46 11.99 6.20
CA ALA A 69 29.72 12.45 5.60
C ALA A 69 30.94 12.36 6.54
N THR A 70 30.75 12.52 7.84
CA THR A 70 31.81 12.48 8.87
C THR A 70 32.00 11.10 9.51
N GLY A 71 31.22 10.09 9.09
CA GLY A 71 31.21 8.78 9.72
C GLY A 71 30.64 8.78 11.16
N PHE A 72 30.49 7.59 11.73
CA PHE A 72 30.13 7.37 13.13
C PHE A 72 30.60 5.97 13.56
N MET A 73 30.57 5.68 14.86
CA MET A 73 30.84 4.33 15.36
C MET A 73 29.70 3.39 14.95
N GLU A 74 29.96 2.46 14.03
CA GLU A 74 28.95 1.52 13.56
C GLU A 74 28.51 0.58 14.71
N PRO A 75 27.20 0.51 15.03
CA PRO A 75 26.69 -0.38 16.06
C PRO A 75 26.78 -1.85 15.60
N VAL A 76 26.64 -2.78 16.55
CA VAL A 76 26.52 -4.21 16.23
C VAL A 76 25.26 -4.44 15.40
N VAL A 77 25.45 -4.94 14.17
CA VAL A 77 24.35 -5.19 13.23
C VAL A 77 23.85 -6.61 13.39
N ILE A 78 22.57 -6.75 13.72
CA ILE A 78 21.87 -8.04 13.77
C ILE A 78 20.81 -8.04 12.68
N ASN A 79 20.94 -8.97 11.72
CA ASN A 79 19.96 -9.13 10.66
C ASN A 79 18.85 -10.10 11.09
N PHE A 80 17.60 -9.68 10.95
CA PHE A 80 16.42 -10.52 11.14
C PHE A 80 15.86 -10.90 9.76
N PRO A 81 16.22 -12.08 9.21
CA PRO A 81 15.76 -12.49 7.89
C PRO A 81 14.25 -12.69 7.88
N GLN A 82 13.68 -12.62 6.68
CA GLN A 82 12.26 -12.92 6.49
C GLN A 82 11.99 -14.42 6.71
N TYR A 83 10.90 -14.72 7.40
CA TYR A 83 10.47 -16.09 7.64
C TYR A 83 10.29 -16.89 6.34
N THR A 84 10.78 -18.12 6.36
CA THR A 84 10.54 -19.12 5.33
C THR A 84 9.09 -19.58 5.34
N LYS A 85 8.65 -20.25 4.27
CA LYS A 85 7.26 -20.75 4.20
C LYS A 85 6.94 -21.72 5.33
N ASP A 86 7.89 -22.57 5.71
CA ASP A 86 7.70 -23.57 6.78
C ASP A 86 7.64 -22.90 8.16
N GLU A 87 8.52 -21.93 8.44
CA GLU A 87 8.46 -21.13 9.67
C GLU A 87 7.14 -20.36 9.78
N LEU A 88 6.63 -19.82 8.68
CA LEU A 88 5.31 -19.16 8.67
C LEU A 88 4.18 -20.13 9.01
N VAL A 89 4.22 -21.36 8.47
CA VAL A 89 3.25 -22.40 8.84
C VAL A 89 3.31 -22.65 10.35
N ASP A 90 4.51 -22.83 10.91
CA ASP A 90 4.70 -23.11 12.34
C ASP A 90 4.26 -21.95 13.24
N ILE A 91 4.53 -20.70 12.83
CA ILE A 91 4.10 -19.50 13.56
C ILE A 91 2.57 -19.37 13.52
N LEU A 92 1.95 -19.56 12.36
CA LEU A 92 0.50 -19.44 12.20
C LEU A 92 -0.25 -20.58 12.90
N LEU A 93 0.33 -21.78 12.94
CA LEU A 93 -0.22 -22.94 13.67
C LEU A 93 -0.42 -22.66 15.16
N LYS A 94 0.38 -21.78 15.78
CA LYS A 94 0.23 -21.41 17.20
C LYS A 94 -1.10 -20.69 17.49
N GLN A 95 -1.78 -20.18 16.47
CA GLN A 95 -3.05 -19.46 16.59
C GLN A 95 -4.27 -20.34 16.26
N ARG A 96 -4.04 -21.66 16.17
CA ARG A 96 -5.08 -22.65 15.89
C ARG A 96 -6.23 -22.57 16.92
N PRO A 97 -7.49 -22.53 16.47
CA PRO A 97 -8.65 -22.72 17.33
C PRO A 97 -8.69 -24.14 17.91
N SER A 98 -9.09 -24.29 19.18
CA SER A 98 -9.14 -25.60 19.84
C SER A 98 -10.12 -26.60 19.20
N SER A 99 -11.08 -26.11 18.41
CA SER A 99 -12.18 -26.89 17.84
C SER A 99 -11.79 -27.92 16.77
N HIS A 100 -10.62 -27.79 16.12
CA HIS A 100 -10.24 -28.62 14.97
C HIS A 100 -8.88 -29.28 15.13
N SER A 101 -8.66 -30.39 14.40
CA SER A 101 -7.38 -31.10 14.33
C SER A 101 -6.20 -30.18 13.94
N VAL A 102 -5.02 -30.49 14.47
CA VAL A 102 -3.77 -29.79 14.11
C VAL A 102 -3.46 -29.97 12.62
N GLU A 103 -3.67 -31.17 12.09
CA GLU A 103 -3.38 -31.48 10.69
C GLU A 103 -4.34 -30.75 9.74
N PHE A 104 -5.62 -30.65 10.14
CA PHE A 104 -6.63 -29.89 9.41
C PHE A 104 -6.23 -28.40 9.27
N TYR A 105 -5.88 -27.76 10.39
CA TYR A 105 -5.49 -26.35 10.38
C TYR A 105 -4.14 -26.13 9.65
N LYS A 106 -3.21 -27.08 9.74
CA LYS A 106 -1.95 -27.05 9.01
C LYS A 106 -2.17 -27.10 7.49
N ASN A 107 -3.08 -27.96 7.03
CA ASN A 107 -3.45 -28.06 5.62
C ASN A 107 -4.12 -26.77 5.15
N TYR A 108 -5.03 -26.21 5.95
CA TYR A 108 -5.63 -24.90 5.68
C TYR A 108 -4.58 -23.79 5.50
N ILE A 109 -3.64 -23.63 6.45
CA ILE A 109 -2.59 -22.61 6.36
C ILE A 109 -1.74 -22.83 5.10
N LYS A 110 -1.35 -24.08 4.79
CA LYS A 110 -0.58 -24.38 3.57
C LYS A 110 -1.32 -23.97 2.29
N LEU A 111 -2.65 -24.17 2.24
CA LEU A 111 -3.48 -23.74 1.12
C LEU A 111 -3.52 -22.22 1.00
N VAL A 112 -3.76 -21.50 2.10
CA VAL A 112 -3.75 -20.02 2.10
C VAL A 112 -2.38 -19.50 1.67
N LEU A 113 -1.30 -20.01 2.26
CA LEU A 113 0.07 -19.63 1.86
C LEU A 113 0.37 -19.97 0.40
N SER A 114 -0.23 -21.01 -0.19
CA SER A 114 -0.02 -21.32 -1.62
C SER A 114 -0.51 -20.20 -2.55
N VAL A 115 -1.53 -19.43 -2.15
CA VAL A 115 -2.06 -18.30 -2.91
C VAL A 115 -1.34 -17.01 -2.54
N PHE A 116 -1.27 -16.70 -1.24
CA PHE A 116 -0.85 -15.38 -0.79
C PHE A 116 0.66 -15.20 -0.72
N TYR A 117 1.46 -16.27 -0.61
CA TYR A 117 2.91 -16.15 -0.43
C TYR A 117 3.64 -15.50 -1.61
N LEU A 118 3.04 -15.55 -2.82
CA LEU A 118 3.52 -14.82 -3.99
C LEU A 118 3.25 -13.31 -3.92
N ALA A 119 2.16 -12.90 -3.27
CA ALA A 119 1.75 -11.50 -3.17
C ALA A 119 2.27 -10.82 -1.90
N THR A 120 2.30 -11.52 -0.77
CA THR A 120 2.74 -11.02 0.53
C THR A 120 3.46 -12.08 1.34
N LYS A 121 4.55 -11.66 1.98
CA LYS A 121 5.29 -12.44 2.98
C LYS A 121 5.22 -11.78 4.36
N GLY A 122 4.36 -10.78 4.53
CA GLY A 122 4.16 -10.09 5.80
C GLY A 122 3.35 -10.96 6.76
N LEU A 123 3.94 -11.37 7.88
CA LEU A 123 3.26 -12.18 8.88
C LEU A 123 1.95 -11.56 9.40
N PRO A 124 1.87 -10.24 9.72
CA PRO A 124 0.61 -9.65 10.18
C PRO A 124 -0.51 -9.74 9.15
N GLU A 125 -0.17 -9.57 7.88
CA GLU A 125 -1.14 -9.65 6.77
C GLU A 125 -1.59 -11.09 6.54
N LEU A 126 -0.64 -12.03 6.47
CA LEU A 126 -0.95 -13.46 6.34
C LEU A 126 -1.80 -13.95 7.51
N LYS A 127 -1.50 -13.51 8.73
CA LYS A 127 -2.32 -13.78 9.91
C LYS A 127 -3.75 -13.27 9.74
N HIS A 128 -3.92 -12.04 9.26
CA HIS A 128 -5.24 -11.47 9.01
C HIS A 128 -6.02 -12.28 7.96
N GLN A 129 -5.40 -12.61 6.83
CA GLN A 129 -6.03 -13.41 5.77
C GLN A 129 -6.45 -14.81 6.25
N VAL A 130 -5.59 -15.48 7.03
CA VAL A 130 -5.89 -16.77 7.66
C VAL A 130 -7.07 -16.65 8.62
N GLN A 131 -7.16 -15.60 9.42
CA GLN A 131 -8.28 -15.40 10.35
C GLN A 131 -9.59 -15.07 9.62
N LEU A 132 -9.53 -14.23 8.58
CA LEU A 132 -10.68 -13.77 7.82
C LEU A 132 -11.39 -14.93 7.12
N HIS A 133 -10.62 -15.80 6.47
CA HIS A 133 -11.18 -16.85 5.63
C HIS A 133 -11.43 -18.18 6.34
N PHE A 134 -11.00 -18.32 7.60
CA PHE A 134 -11.13 -19.59 8.31
C PHE A 134 -12.60 -20.02 8.50
N LYS A 135 -13.52 -19.08 8.76
CA LYS A 135 -14.94 -19.41 8.91
C LYS A 135 -15.54 -20.02 7.64
N ALA A 136 -15.27 -19.41 6.48
CA ALA A 136 -15.73 -19.92 5.20
C ALA A 136 -15.07 -21.26 4.81
N TYR A 137 -13.86 -21.52 5.31
CA TYR A 137 -13.22 -22.83 5.15
C TYR A 137 -13.95 -23.93 5.92
N CYS A 138 -14.45 -23.64 7.13
CA CYS A 138 -15.14 -24.59 7.99
C CYS A 138 -16.62 -24.81 7.63
N GLU A 139 -17.23 -23.92 6.83
CA GLU A 139 -18.66 -23.98 6.49
C GLU A 139 -19.14 -25.35 5.93
N PRO A 140 -18.41 -26.03 5.01
CA PRO A 140 -18.82 -27.35 4.54
C PRO A 140 -18.77 -28.44 5.62
N LEU A 141 -17.92 -28.30 6.64
CA LEU A 141 -17.88 -29.23 7.78
C LEU A 141 -19.07 -29.01 8.72
N GLU A 142 -19.42 -27.76 8.98
CA GLU A 142 -20.58 -27.42 9.81
C GLU A 142 -21.89 -27.89 9.19
N LYS A 143 -21.98 -27.90 7.85
CA LYS A 143 -23.13 -28.42 7.09
C LYS A 143 -23.13 -29.94 6.94
N GLY A 144 -22.04 -30.63 7.31
CA GLY A 144 -21.88 -32.08 7.11
C GLY A 144 -21.74 -32.49 5.64
N GLU A 145 -21.31 -31.58 4.77
CA GLU A 145 -21.12 -31.82 3.33
C GLU A 145 -19.73 -32.39 3.00
N ALA A 146 -18.76 -32.24 3.91
CA ALA A 146 -17.38 -32.68 3.75
C ALA A 146 -16.73 -33.06 5.09
N ASP A 147 -15.80 -34.01 5.05
CA ASP A 147 -14.98 -34.39 6.20
C ASP A 147 -13.67 -33.57 6.27
N GLU A 148 -12.97 -33.63 7.42
CA GLU A 148 -11.65 -32.97 7.61
C GLU A 148 -10.59 -33.45 6.59
N HIS A 149 -10.78 -34.63 5.98
CA HIS A 149 -9.86 -35.23 5.03
C HIS A 149 -10.15 -34.82 3.57
N ASP A 150 -11.29 -34.18 3.30
CA ASP A 150 -11.73 -33.81 1.95
C ASP A 150 -11.12 -32.48 1.46
N ILE A 151 -9.78 -32.43 1.43
CA ILE A 151 -8.99 -31.23 1.12
C ILE A 151 -9.43 -30.58 -0.21
N ARG A 152 -9.77 -31.38 -1.22
CA ARG A 152 -10.18 -30.88 -2.55
C ARG A 152 -11.54 -30.17 -2.53
N LEU A 153 -12.51 -30.68 -1.76
CA LEU A 153 -13.84 -30.07 -1.65
C LEU A 153 -13.76 -28.75 -0.89
N LEU A 154 -13.04 -28.76 0.24
CA LEU A 154 -12.81 -27.57 1.07
C LEU A 154 -12.05 -26.48 0.30
N TRP A 155 -11.03 -26.87 -0.48
CA TRP A 155 -10.31 -25.95 -1.35
C TRP A 155 -11.22 -25.31 -2.40
N ARG A 156 -12.04 -26.10 -3.08
CA ARG A 156 -12.95 -25.60 -4.13
C ARG A 156 -13.96 -24.58 -3.57
N ASN A 157 -14.38 -24.72 -2.32
CA ASN A 157 -15.27 -23.78 -1.65
C ASN A 157 -14.59 -22.41 -1.41
N ILE A 158 -13.35 -22.43 -0.89
CA ILE A 158 -12.66 -21.21 -0.44
C ILE A 158 -11.84 -20.52 -1.53
N GLU A 159 -11.34 -21.25 -2.53
CA GLU A 159 -10.51 -20.76 -3.63
C GLU A 159 -11.02 -19.45 -4.27
N PRO A 160 -12.31 -19.32 -4.67
CA PRO A 160 -12.79 -18.09 -5.28
C PRO A 160 -12.73 -16.90 -4.32
N GLN A 161 -12.99 -17.11 -3.04
CA GLN A 161 -12.91 -16.05 -2.03
C GLN A 161 -11.45 -15.60 -1.81
N LEU A 162 -10.50 -16.55 -1.76
CA LEU A 162 -9.07 -16.21 -1.62
C LEU A 162 -8.56 -15.43 -2.83
N LYS A 163 -8.93 -15.83 -4.06
CA LYS A 163 -8.55 -15.11 -5.28
C LYS A 163 -9.14 -13.71 -5.33
N LYS A 164 -10.38 -13.53 -4.88
CA LYS A 164 -11.01 -12.20 -4.78
C LYS A 164 -10.24 -11.31 -3.79
N SER A 165 -9.97 -11.82 -2.58
CA SER A 165 -9.20 -11.10 -1.57
C SER A 165 -7.76 -10.81 -2.00
N MET A 166 -7.15 -11.67 -2.83
CA MET A 166 -5.79 -11.49 -3.36
C MET A 166 -5.63 -10.16 -4.12
N SER A 167 -6.67 -9.69 -4.80
CA SER A 167 -6.64 -8.41 -5.52
C SER A 167 -6.68 -7.17 -4.62
N SER A 168 -7.05 -7.34 -3.34
CA SER A 168 -7.25 -6.24 -2.38
C SER A 168 -6.44 -6.40 -1.09
N VAL A 169 -5.46 -7.31 -1.04
CA VAL A 169 -4.69 -7.68 0.19
C VAL A 169 -4.13 -6.48 0.94
N TYR A 170 -3.62 -5.50 0.21
CA TYR A 170 -2.97 -4.32 0.81
C TYR A 170 -3.93 -3.12 0.98
N LEU A 171 -5.14 -3.23 0.47
CA LEU A 171 -6.20 -2.26 0.68
C LEU A 171 -6.85 -2.60 2.03
N ARG A 172 -6.17 -2.22 3.12
CA ARG A 172 -6.69 -2.35 4.50
C ARG A 172 -8.07 -1.68 4.67
N GLU A 173 -8.43 -0.81 3.73
CA GLU A 173 -9.71 -0.09 3.61
C GLU A 173 -10.73 -0.80 2.72
N VAL A 174 -11.01 -2.07 2.99
CA VAL A 174 -12.39 -2.51 2.78
C VAL A 174 -12.90 -2.89 4.16
N SER A 175 -13.55 -1.92 4.82
CA SER A 175 -14.43 -2.22 5.94
C SER A 175 -15.27 -3.44 5.55
N SER A 176 -15.40 -4.43 6.42
CA SER A 176 -16.23 -5.62 6.19
C SER A 176 -17.60 -5.25 5.59
N ALA A 177 -18.16 -4.10 5.97
CA ALA A 177 -19.40 -3.54 5.44
C ALA A 177 -19.34 -3.06 3.96
N GLN A 178 -18.20 -2.54 3.49
CA GLN A 178 -18.01 -2.20 2.06
C GLN A 178 -17.83 -3.47 1.23
N TYR A 179 -17.16 -4.49 1.78
CA TYR A 179 -16.96 -5.78 1.11
C TYR A 179 -18.30 -6.51 0.94
N GLU A 180 -19.16 -6.49 1.95
CA GLU A 180 -20.55 -7.00 1.90
C GLU A 180 -21.40 -6.23 0.88
N ARG A 181 -21.33 -4.89 0.84
CA ARG A 181 -22.03 -4.08 -0.16
C ARG A 181 -21.54 -4.34 -1.59
N MET A 182 -20.25 -4.55 -1.78
CA MET A 182 -19.69 -4.88 -3.11
C MET A 182 -20.17 -6.26 -3.59
N GLN A 183 -20.36 -7.24 -2.71
CA GLN A 183 -20.92 -8.55 -3.05
C GLN A 183 -22.36 -8.44 -3.57
N GLN A 184 -23.21 -7.66 -2.89
CA GLN A 184 -24.59 -7.41 -3.31
C GLN A 184 -24.69 -6.70 -4.69
N LEU A 185 -23.73 -5.83 -4.99
CA LEU A 185 -23.63 -5.14 -6.28
C LEU A 185 -23.08 -6.04 -7.41
N THR A 186 -22.30 -7.09 -7.08
CA THR A 186 -21.80 -8.04 -8.10
C THR A 186 -22.82 -9.14 -8.40
N GLU A 187 -23.66 -9.53 -7.45
CA GLU A 187 -24.75 -10.50 -7.66
C GLU A 187 -25.91 -9.94 -8.50
N THR A 188 -26.06 -8.61 -8.56
CA THR A 188 -27.10 -7.93 -9.34
C THR A 188 -26.68 -7.54 -10.76
N ALA A 189 -25.42 -7.75 -11.13
CA ALA A 189 -24.92 -7.49 -12.47
C ALA A 189 -24.93 -8.77 -13.34
N PRO A 190 -25.51 -8.76 -14.55
CA PRO A 190 -25.46 -9.91 -15.45
C PRO A 190 -24.01 -10.24 -15.84
N THR A 191 -23.68 -11.53 -15.76
CA THR A 191 -22.34 -12.07 -15.95
C THR A 191 -22.03 -12.19 -17.45
N ASP A 192 -21.43 -11.16 -18.05
CA ASP A 192 -20.84 -11.30 -19.39
C ASP A 192 -19.49 -12.02 -19.29
N GLN A 193 -19.55 -13.35 -19.36
CA GLN A 193 -18.40 -14.20 -19.63
C GLN A 193 -18.10 -14.16 -21.13
N SER A 194 -17.23 -13.27 -21.60
CA SER A 194 -16.55 -13.50 -22.87
C SER A 194 -15.23 -12.72 -23.02
N HIS A 195 -14.22 -13.44 -23.52
CA HIS A 195 -12.95 -12.97 -24.08
C HIS A 195 -11.78 -12.67 -23.13
N PHE A 196 -11.26 -13.73 -22.50
CA PHE A 196 -9.82 -13.81 -22.21
C PHE A 196 -9.26 -15.11 -22.79
N LYS A 197 -8.85 -15.10 -24.07
CA LYS A 197 -7.87 -16.03 -24.67
C LYS A 197 -7.51 -15.64 -26.12
N SER A 198 -6.22 -15.79 -26.41
CA SER A 198 -5.49 -15.59 -27.69
C SER A 198 -5.20 -14.11 -28.06
N ALA A 199 -4.02 -13.72 -28.57
CA ALA A 199 -2.91 -14.45 -29.15
C ALA A 199 -1.58 -13.69 -28.93
N LEU A 200 -0.53 -14.45 -28.60
CA LEU A 200 0.85 -14.06 -28.84
C LEU A 200 1.09 -14.08 -30.34
N THR A 201 1.62 -12.96 -30.83
CA THR A 201 2.30 -12.65 -32.11
C THR A 201 1.57 -11.58 -32.91
N ASN A 202 2.12 -10.36 -32.89
CA ASN A 202 2.35 -9.56 -34.09
C ASN A 202 3.34 -8.43 -33.76
N LYS A 203 4.49 -8.45 -34.46
CA LYS A 203 5.48 -7.38 -34.48
C LYS A 203 4.84 -6.14 -35.14
N ALA A 204 4.52 -5.13 -34.33
CA ALA A 204 4.16 -3.81 -34.80
C ALA A 204 5.09 -2.77 -34.15
N LYS A 205 6.02 -2.30 -34.99
CA LYS A 205 6.82 -1.06 -34.91
C LYS A 205 6.58 -0.21 -33.65
N GLU A 206 7.51 -0.31 -32.71
CA GLU A 206 7.57 0.44 -31.45
C GLU A 206 7.55 1.96 -31.69
N ARG A 207 6.37 2.57 -31.63
CA ARG A 207 6.22 3.87 -30.98
C ARG A 207 5.72 3.56 -29.58
N SER A 208 6.62 3.57 -28.59
CA SER A 208 6.24 3.48 -27.18
C SER A 208 5.04 4.41 -26.94
N SER A 209 3.90 3.85 -26.54
CA SER A 209 2.66 4.61 -26.38
C SER A 209 2.95 5.81 -25.49
N SER A 210 2.78 7.01 -26.04
CA SER A 210 3.10 8.26 -25.32
C SER A 210 2.29 8.42 -24.03
N GLN A 211 1.22 7.63 -23.88
CA GLN A 211 0.38 7.51 -22.70
C GLN A 211 1.12 6.92 -21.48
N LEU A 212 2.16 6.10 -21.67
CA LEU A 212 2.95 5.50 -20.59
C LEU A 212 4.01 6.46 -20.01
N VAL A 213 4.30 7.58 -20.70
CA VAL A 213 5.26 8.62 -20.25
C VAL A 213 4.64 9.54 -19.19
N GLY A 214 3.32 9.47 -19.00
CA GLY A 214 2.56 10.28 -18.05
C GLY A 214 2.05 11.61 -18.65
N PRO A 215 1.25 12.37 -17.89
CA PRO A 215 0.58 13.57 -18.38
C PRO A 215 1.59 14.69 -18.67
N LYS A 216 1.54 15.23 -19.89
CA LYS A 216 2.39 16.35 -20.32
C LYS A 216 1.90 17.66 -19.69
N PRO A 217 2.81 18.55 -19.26
CA PRO A 217 2.44 19.87 -18.75
C PRO A 217 1.88 20.77 -19.85
N PHE A 218 0.88 21.58 -19.52
CA PHE A 218 0.28 22.56 -20.44
C PHE A 218 0.12 23.93 -19.77
N PRO A 219 0.27 25.04 -20.51
CA PRO A 219 0.05 26.38 -19.98
C PRO A 219 -1.44 26.69 -19.83
N LEU A 220 -1.78 27.68 -18.99
CA LEU A 220 -3.15 28.16 -18.78
C LEU A 220 -3.85 28.55 -20.09
N ASP A 221 -3.16 29.25 -20.98
CA ASP A 221 -3.72 29.72 -22.25
C ASP A 221 -4.20 28.55 -23.12
N ARG A 222 -3.45 27.45 -23.12
CA ARG A 222 -3.83 26.23 -23.86
C ARG A 222 -5.06 25.57 -23.24
N LEU A 223 -5.19 25.58 -21.92
CA LEU A 223 -6.37 25.05 -21.24
C LEU A 223 -7.62 25.87 -21.60
N LEU A 224 -7.53 27.19 -21.53
CA LEU A 224 -8.63 28.10 -21.86
C LEU A 224 -9.01 27.99 -23.34
N ALA A 225 -8.03 27.95 -24.25
CA ALA A 225 -8.29 27.78 -25.68
C ALA A 225 -9.05 26.49 -25.97
N ILE A 226 -8.67 25.38 -25.32
CA ILE A 226 -9.38 24.10 -25.46
C ILE A 226 -10.80 24.18 -24.86
N PHE A 227 -10.94 24.77 -23.68
CA PHE A 227 -12.25 24.98 -23.02
C PHE A 227 -13.23 25.75 -23.92
N TYR A 228 -12.79 26.88 -24.48
CA TYR A 228 -13.60 27.68 -25.40
C TYR A 228 -13.82 27.03 -26.78
N SER A 229 -12.98 26.06 -27.17
CA SER A 229 -13.18 25.30 -28.41
C SER A 229 -14.21 24.16 -28.29
N ILE A 230 -14.41 23.66 -27.07
CA ILE A 230 -15.31 22.53 -26.77
C ILE A 230 -16.71 23.01 -26.39
N ILE A 231 -16.81 24.23 -25.85
CA ILE A 231 -18.09 24.82 -25.46
C ILE A 231 -18.71 25.52 -26.66
N ASP A 232 -19.92 25.11 -27.02
CA ASP A 232 -20.69 25.73 -28.10
C ASP A 232 -21.28 27.11 -27.70
N ASP A 233 -21.38 27.37 -26.39
CA ASP A 233 -21.90 28.63 -25.83
C ASP A 233 -20.85 29.74 -25.73
N LYS A 234 -21.27 30.98 -25.95
CA LYS A 234 -20.41 32.17 -25.75
C LYS A 234 -20.24 32.48 -24.27
N VAL A 235 -19.24 31.88 -23.64
CA VAL A 235 -18.86 32.14 -22.24
C VAL A 235 -17.84 33.27 -22.16
N THR A 236 -18.10 34.29 -21.35
CA THR A 236 -17.12 35.37 -21.09
C THR A 236 -16.06 34.92 -20.08
N PRO A 237 -14.79 35.34 -20.21
CA PRO A 237 -13.74 35.05 -19.24
C PRO A 237 -14.03 35.81 -17.94
N THR A 238 -14.68 35.13 -16.98
CA THR A 238 -15.01 35.68 -15.66
C THR A 238 -14.05 35.18 -14.60
N ALA A 239 -13.90 35.93 -13.50
CA ALA A 239 -13.13 35.52 -12.33
C ALA A 239 -13.56 34.14 -11.76
N ASN A 240 -14.82 33.77 -11.99
CA ASN A 240 -15.37 32.47 -11.58
C ASN A 240 -14.67 31.28 -12.28
N ILE A 241 -14.29 31.41 -13.56
CA ILE A 241 -13.58 30.35 -14.29
C ILE A 241 -12.20 30.13 -13.68
N PHE A 242 -11.47 31.21 -13.39
CA PHE A 242 -10.17 31.12 -12.72
C PHE A 242 -10.29 30.57 -11.29
N SER A 243 -11.34 30.95 -10.55
CA SER A 243 -11.65 30.39 -9.23
C SER A 243 -11.95 28.89 -9.28
N GLN A 244 -12.67 28.42 -10.30
CA GLN A 244 -12.92 27.00 -10.53
C GLN A 244 -11.63 26.24 -10.86
N ILE A 245 -10.75 26.79 -11.70
CA ILE A 245 -9.45 26.18 -11.99
C ILE A 245 -8.60 26.07 -10.71
N SER A 246 -8.55 27.11 -9.89
CA SER A 246 -7.87 27.08 -8.58
C SER A 246 -8.48 26.05 -7.63
N THR A 247 -9.80 25.89 -7.66
CA THR A 247 -10.51 24.87 -6.89
C THR A 247 -10.13 23.45 -7.36
N LEU A 248 -10.04 23.22 -8.68
CA LEU A 248 -9.58 21.93 -9.23
C LEU A 248 -8.13 21.61 -8.82
N VAL A 249 -7.28 22.63 -8.66
CA VAL A 249 -5.92 22.47 -8.13
C VAL A 249 -5.95 22.11 -6.65
N THR A 250 -6.77 22.81 -5.86
CA THR A 250 -6.96 22.53 -4.43
C THR A 250 -7.47 21.11 -4.19
N LEU A 251 -8.40 20.64 -5.04
CA LEU A 251 -8.94 19.28 -4.99
C LEU A 251 -8.00 18.21 -5.58
N ARG A 252 -6.81 18.59 -6.06
CA ARG A 252 -5.82 17.70 -6.71
C ARG A 252 -6.33 16.95 -7.94
N LEU A 253 -7.38 17.45 -8.59
CA LEU A 253 -7.80 16.96 -9.91
C LEU A 253 -6.88 17.49 -11.01
N VAL A 254 -6.36 18.70 -10.80
CA VAL A 254 -5.28 19.31 -11.58
C VAL A 254 -4.13 19.61 -10.62
N THR A 255 -2.89 19.52 -11.09
CA THR A 255 -1.70 19.87 -10.30
C THR A 255 -0.96 21.00 -11.00
N GLN A 256 -0.69 22.09 -10.28
CA GLN A 256 0.17 23.15 -10.77
C GLN A 256 1.64 22.74 -10.65
N ILE A 257 2.43 23.05 -11.67
CA ILE A 257 3.87 22.78 -11.72
C ILE A 257 4.60 24.11 -11.62
N GLY A 258 5.49 24.22 -10.64
CA GLY A 258 6.20 25.44 -10.31
C GLY A 258 5.81 25.95 -8.93
N GLY A 259 6.63 26.83 -8.34
CA GLY A 259 6.30 27.49 -7.08
C GLY A 259 5.09 28.42 -7.26
N ASN A 260 4.35 28.64 -6.17
CA ASN A 260 3.16 29.50 -6.13
C ASN A 260 3.44 30.97 -6.53
N ASP A 261 4.72 31.37 -6.60
CA ASP A 261 5.16 32.75 -6.82
C ASP A 261 5.19 33.19 -8.30
N GLN A 262 4.91 32.29 -9.25
CA GLN A 262 4.92 32.60 -10.68
C GLN A 262 3.49 32.85 -11.21
N LEU A 263 2.99 34.08 -11.07
CA LEU A 263 1.68 34.50 -11.60
C LEU A 263 1.64 34.56 -13.14
N ASP A 264 2.78 34.81 -13.78
CA ASP A 264 2.81 35.16 -15.22
C ASP A 264 2.65 33.98 -16.18
N SER A 265 2.90 32.73 -15.75
CA SER A 265 2.75 31.56 -16.63
C SER A 265 2.57 30.24 -15.87
N PRO A 266 1.45 30.03 -15.17
CA PRO A 266 1.22 28.77 -14.47
C PRO A 266 1.10 27.62 -15.47
N LYS A 267 1.82 26.53 -15.19
CA LYS A 267 1.75 25.27 -15.94
C LYS A 267 0.97 24.25 -15.12
N TYR A 268 0.11 23.50 -15.78
CA TYR A 268 -0.76 22.51 -15.15
C TYR A 268 -0.52 21.10 -15.69
N LYS A 269 -0.85 20.10 -14.87
CA LYS A 269 -0.94 18.68 -15.22
C LYS A 269 -2.28 18.13 -14.78
N CYS A 270 -2.87 17.25 -15.60
CA CYS A 270 -4.06 16.49 -15.23
C CYS A 270 -3.64 15.31 -14.34
N ALA A 271 -4.26 15.16 -13.18
CA ALA A 271 -3.97 14.06 -12.24
C ALA A 271 -5.02 12.92 -12.31
N VAL A 272 -5.95 13.02 -13.27
CA VAL A 272 -7.15 12.19 -13.33
C VAL A 272 -7.02 11.12 -14.41
N THR A 273 -7.53 9.92 -14.13
CA THR A 273 -7.56 8.78 -15.06
C THR A 273 -8.57 8.97 -16.19
N LEU A 274 -8.34 8.30 -17.32
CA LEU A 274 -9.26 8.33 -18.47
C LEU A 274 -10.68 7.86 -18.12
N ASP A 275 -10.84 6.87 -17.24
CA ASP A 275 -12.17 6.35 -16.88
C ASP A 275 -13.01 7.40 -16.14
N PHE A 276 -12.40 8.16 -15.24
CA PHE A 276 -13.07 9.29 -14.61
C PHE A 276 -13.48 10.35 -15.65
N ILE A 277 -12.60 10.69 -16.60
CA ILE A 277 -12.92 11.64 -17.67
C ILE A 277 -14.08 11.13 -18.52
N ARG A 278 -14.10 9.84 -18.88
CA ARG A 278 -15.21 9.19 -19.60
C ARG A 278 -16.52 9.23 -18.81
N ASN A 279 -16.46 9.08 -17.49
CA ASN A 279 -17.65 9.19 -16.64
C ASN A 279 -18.22 10.61 -16.65
N VAL A 280 -17.36 11.62 -16.47
CA VAL A 280 -17.77 13.04 -16.54
C VAL A 280 -18.32 13.37 -17.93
N ALA A 281 -17.65 12.93 -18.99
CA ALA A 281 -18.06 13.13 -20.36
C ALA A 281 -19.45 12.56 -20.66
N ARG A 282 -19.76 11.38 -20.14
CA ARG A 282 -21.11 10.78 -20.22
C ARG A 282 -22.17 11.61 -19.50
N MET A 283 -21.84 12.24 -18.37
CA MET A 283 -22.77 13.09 -17.64
C MET A 283 -23.12 14.38 -18.40
N VAL A 284 -22.18 14.90 -19.19
CA VAL A 284 -22.38 16.09 -20.02
C VAL A 284 -22.68 15.76 -21.49
N SER A 285 -22.94 14.49 -21.80
CA SER A 285 -23.20 13.99 -23.17
C SER A 285 -22.14 14.41 -24.20
N PHE A 286 -20.87 14.43 -23.80
CA PHE A 286 -19.73 14.80 -24.64
C PHE A 286 -18.91 13.57 -25.03
N ASP A 287 -18.56 13.43 -26.32
CA ASP A 287 -17.76 12.29 -26.82
C ASP A 287 -16.26 12.62 -26.79
N VAL A 288 -15.61 12.33 -25.67
CA VAL A 288 -14.16 12.56 -25.49
C VAL A 288 -13.32 11.67 -26.40
N VAL A 289 -13.80 10.47 -26.77
CA VAL A 289 -12.97 9.47 -27.48
C VAL A 289 -12.57 9.99 -28.86
N ARG A 290 -13.45 10.76 -29.52
CA ARG A 290 -13.17 11.41 -30.81
C ARG A 290 -12.00 12.38 -30.79
N TYR A 291 -11.66 12.94 -29.62
CA TYR A 291 -10.59 13.92 -29.47
C TYR A 291 -9.27 13.29 -28.99
N LEU A 292 -9.24 11.97 -28.78
CA LEU A 292 -8.02 11.25 -28.37
C LEU A 292 -7.33 10.62 -29.58
N TYR A 293 -6.03 10.90 -29.70
CA TYR A 293 -5.16 10.15 -30.61
C TYR A 293 -4.98 8.72 -30.07
N ASP A 294 -5.06 7.71 -30.94
CA ASP A 294 -4.95 6.25 -30.69
C ASP A 294 -6.27 5.47 -30.41
N TYR A 295 -7.46 6.10 -30.44
CA TYR A 295 -8.76 5.41 -30.32
C TYR A 295 -9.67 5.54 -31.56
N ALA A 296 -9.12 6.05 -32.66
CA ALA A 296 -9.77 6.13 -33.97
C ALA A 296 -9.30 5.01 -34.89
#